data_AF-A0A0K0FP27-F1
#
_entry.id   AF-A0A0K0FP27-F1
#
_cell.length_a   1.000
_cell.length_b   1.000
_cell.length_c   1.000
_cell.angle_alpha   90.00
_cell.angle_beta   90.00
_cell.angle_gamma   90.00
#
_symmetry.space_group_name_H-M   'P 1'
#
loop_
_entity.id
_entity.type
_entity.pdbx_description
1 polymer ?
#
loop_
_entity_poly.entity_id
_entity_poly.type
_entity_poly.pdbx_seq_one_letter_code
_entity_poly.pdbx_strand_id
1 'polypeptide(L)'
;MNAFVLILYTSVLFSVSQGGIHDCIAKKKKDVRKFGFEIWNRDKPSKSLYEFLDRDIDPCDNFYKFSCGNWIRTKELENKNYKSYHLDVSSTNINKFLEEALDEKYNEESPAIKNFYNLYRKCKILPEDQIVNCQSEILKFGTYALSSLYLKKNKAIYEKNPEFKMLKRLIYIEIKDEIKLLIDEKKQLFDEETRNYFLHKLNSMKVETSFDKYNISNVVLMEQCYRNNEFLTVNSNIEEVLSNLKIHKDKFKTHIKGDLSSCEDKLFYPMDILKPYVTKRGWYDSKKNTLYINLDALDEPSFSKDFPLSLNYGGIGYILSHIMMHAFDSNNYNSKYKDEQKNEFNVTQFSIDNYKEESDCFVKQYGMQKESITNKSINGLLTLAENIADNGGIKIAHRAYMKFLQISNGRDIGVPAYKDYTNEQLFFISFGRAYCEYSSKDNLEERINTDDHTPGEVRTNLALSNYKPFTDAFKCPVKSRMNPENKCQLWKN
;
A
#
# COMPACT_ATOMS: atom_id res chain seq x y z
N MET A 1 -33.06 -60.39 -37.96
CA MET A 1 -34.53 -60.45 -37.74
C MET A 1 -34.83 -59.87 -36.37
N ASN A 2 -35.99 -59.21 -36.24
CA ASN A 2 -36.77 -58.84 -35.05
C ASN A 2 -35.99 -58.46 -33.76
N ALA A 3 -35.92 -57.23 -33.23
CA ALA A 3 -36.88 -56.11 -33.07
C ALA A 3 -37.71 -56.15 -31.77
N PHE A 4 -37.68 -55.01 -31.04
CA PHE A 4 -38.78 -54.41 -30.25
C PHE A 4 -39.21 -55.10 -28.91
N VAL A 5 -39.81 -54.43 -27.89
CA VAL A 5 -39.75 -53.02 -27.39
C VAL A 5 -40.55 -52.85 -26.06
N LEU A 6 -40.25 -51.83 -25.22
CA LEU A 6 -41.11 -51.25 -24.13
C LEU A 6 -41.58 -52.21 -22.97
N ILE A 7 -42.43 -51.83 -21.99
CA ILE A 7 -42.51 -50.75 -20.93
C ILE A 7 -43.88 -50.92 -20.18
N LEU A 8 -44.22 -50.50 -18.94
CA LEU A 8 -43.62 -49.76 -17.80
C LEU A 8 -44.44 -50.09 -16.50
N TYR A 9 -44.11 -49.44 -15.36
CA TYR A 9 -44.96 -49.19 -14.17
C TYR A 9 -45.32 -50.41 -13.25
N THR A 10 -45.55 -50.28 -11.93
CA THR A 10 -45.60 -49.10 -11.01
C THR A 10 -45.22 -49.49 -9.56
N SER A 11 -44.60 -48.57 -8.79
CA SER A 11 -44.78 -48.26 -7.33
C SER A 11 -44.95 -49.37 -6.25
N VAL A 12 -44.47 -49.28 -5.00
CA VAL A 12 -43.68 -48.26 -4.25
C VAL A 12 -43.19 -48.88 -2.91
N LEU A 13 -41.96 -48.61 -2.46
CA LEU A 13 -41.56 -48.26 -1.07
C LEU A 13 -40.03 -48.21 -0.87
N PHE A 14 -39.58 -47.47 0.15
CA PHE A 14 -38.20 -47.00 0.35
C PHE A 14 -37.28 -47.97 1.13
N SER A 15 -36.00 -47.99 0.78
CA SER A 15 -34.90 -47.56 1.68
C SER A 15 -33.56 -47.44 0.91
N VAL A 16 -32.61 -46.65 1.42
CA VAL A 16 -31.43 -46.17 0.66
C VAL A 16 -30.13 -46.36 1.44
N SER A 17 -29.05 -46.79 0.76
CA SER A 17 -27.67 -46.71 1.27
C SER A 17 -26.61 -46.51 0.17
N GLN A 18 -26.75 -45.46 -0.65
CA GLN A 18 -25.65 -45.02 -1.53
C GLN A 18 -24.52 -44.36 -0.72
N GLY A 19 -23.53 -45.14 -0.27
CA GLY A 19 -22.43 -44.65 0.57
C GLY A 19 -20.98 -44.90 0.09
N GLY A 20 -20.78 -45.64 -1.01
CA GLY A 20 -19.44 -46.17 -1.36
C GLY A 20 -18.47 -45.23 -2.08
N ILE A 21 -18.95 -44.46 -3.07
CA ILE A 21 -18.05 -43.82 -4.06
C ILE A 21 -17.79 -42.34 -3.76
N HIS A 22 -18.83 -41.58 -3.41
CA HIS A 22 -18.69 -40.16 -3.07
C HIS A 22 -17.74 -39.94 -1.89
N ASP A 23 -17.79 -40.80 -0.86
CA ASP A 23 -17.01 -40.63 0.37
C ASP A 23 -15.50 -40.87 0.15
N CYS A 24 -15.13 -41.74 -0.81
CA CYS A 24 -13.73 -41.97 -1.18
C CYS A 24 -13.14 -40.79 -1.98
N ILE A 25 -13.93 -40.18 -2.88
CA ILE A 25 -13.56 -38.95 -3.59
C ILE A 25 -13.52 -37.75 -2.63
N ALA A 26 -14.47 -37.67 -1.70
CA ALA A 26 -14.51 -36.63 -0.67
C ALA A 26 -13.31 -36.73 0.28
N LYS A 27 -12.94 -37.93 0.74
CA LYS A 27 -11.71 -38.15 1.51
C LYS A 27 -10.47 -37.74 0.73
N LYS A 28 -10.27 -38.21 -0.51
CA LYS A 28 -9.14 -37.74 -1.34
C LYS A 28 -9.10 -36.22 -1.52
N LYS A 29 -10.24 -35.53 -1.71
CA LYS A 29 -10.27 -34.05 -1.72
C LYS A 29 -9.98 -33.43 -0.36
N LYS A 30 -10.40 -34.02 0.75
CA LYS A 30 -10.10 -33.56 2.12
C LYS A 30 -8.62 -33.74 2.47
N ASP A 31 -8.05 -34.89 2.14
CA ASP A 31 -6.65 -35.22 2.43
C ASP A 31 -5.69 -34.43 1.54
N VAL A 32 -6.02 -34.23 0.25
CA VAL A 32 -5.25 -33.30 -0.62
C VAL A 32 -5.36 -31.86 -0.13
N ARG A 33 -6.54 -31.40 0.31
CA ARG A 33 -6.67 -30.08 0.95
C ARG A 33 -5.84 -29.99 2.23
N LYS A 34 -5.85 -31.02 3.08
CA LYS A 34 -5.11 -31.03 4.36
C LYS A 34 -3.59 -31.08 4.15
N PHE A 35 -3.11 -31.93 3.25
CA PHE A 35 -1.70 -32.05 2.89
C PHE A 35 -1.18 -30.77 2.21
N GLY A 36 -2.02 -30.09 1.41
CA GLY A 36 -1.77 -28.73 0.97
C GLY A 36 -1.67 -27.75 2.14
N PHE A 37 -2.66 -27.70 3.02
CA PHE A 37 -2.71 -26.81 4.19
C PHE A 37 -1.51 -26.99 5.14
N GLU A 38 -0.98 -28.21 5.26
CA GLU A 38 0.24 -28.53 6.03
C GLU A 38 1.55 -28.14 5.33
N ILE A 39 1.56 -27.90 4.03
CA ILE A 39 2.69 -27.30 3.29
C ILE A 39 2.59 -25.77 3.35
N TRP A 40 1.40 -25.21 3.15
CA TRP A 40 1.19 -23.77 2.95
C TRP A 40 1.37 -22.95 4.24
N ASN A 41 1.38 -23.60 5.41
CA ASN A 41 1.71 -23.00 6.71
C ASN A 41 3.18 -23.15 7.15
N ARG A 42 4.05 -23.82 6.37
CA ARG A 42 5.45 -24.10 6.78
C ARG A 42 6.46 -23.01 6.42
N ASP A 43 6.19 -22.23 5.38
CA ASP A 43 7.05 -21.11 5.00
C ASP A 43 6.26 -19.83 4.77
N LYS A 44 6.90 -18.71 5.12
CA LYS A 44 6.29 -17.39 5.18
C LYS A 44 5.85 -16.86 3.80
N PRO A 45 6.65 -16.91 2.71
CA PRO A 45 6.17 -16.48 1.40
C PRO A 45 5.04 -17.36 0.86
N SER A 46 5.01 -18.68 1.08
CA SER A 46 3.88 -19.54 0.68
C SER A 46 2.58 -19.13 1.38
N LYS A 47 2.61 -18.87 2.69
CA LYS A 47 1.46 -18.35 3.45
C LYS A 47 1.03 -16.97 2.93
N SER A 48 1.99 -16.07 2.74
CA SER A 48 1.77 -14.70 2.27
C SER A 48 1.15 -14.66 0.86
N LEU A 49 1.50 -15.60 -0.02
CA LEU A 49 0.86 -15.72 -1.34
C LEU A 49 -0.54 -16.33 -1.27
N TYR A 50 -0.80 -17.28 -0.37
CA TYR A 50 -2.13 -17.90 -0.21
C TYR A 50 -3.22 -16.89 0.15
N GLU A 51 -2.92 -16.00 1.11
CA GLU A 51 -3.85 -14.97 1.60
C GLU A 51 -4.32 -13.99 0.51
N PHE A 52 -3.65 -13.98 -0.65
CA PHE A 52 -3.84 -12.99 -1.72
C PHE A 52 -4.25 -13.63 -3.06
N LEU A 53 -3.52 -14.67 -3.53
CA LEU A 53 -3.60 -15.17 -4.91
C LEU A 53 -4.87 -15.97 -5.23
N ASP A 54 -5.64 -15.42 -6.16
CA ASP A 54 -6.86 -16.02 -6.70
C ASP A 54 -6.57 -16.73 -8.04
N ARG A 55 -6.11 -17.98 -7.95
CA ARG A 55 -5.70 -18.77 -9.13
C ARG A 55 -6.86 -19.27 -10.01
N ASP A 56 -8.11 -18.96 -9.64
CA ASP A 56 -9.29 -19.19 -10.50
C ASP A 56 -9.49 -18.05 -11.53
N ILE A 57 -8.69 -16.97 -11.44
CA ILE A 57 -8.69 -15.82 -12.38
C ILE A 57 -7.50 -15.91 -13.34
N ASP A 58 -7.73 -15.67 -14.64
CA ASP A 58 -6.65 -15.55 -15.61
C ASP A 58 -5.88 -14.22 -15.43
N PRO A 59 -4.55 -14.25 -15.20
CA PRO A 59 -3.72 -13.05 -15.03
C PRO A 59 -3.72 -12.13 -16.26
N CYS A 60 -4.10 -12.62 -17.44
CA CYS A 60 -4.18 -11.87 -18.70
C CYS A 60 -5.58 -11.28 -19.00
N ASP A 61 -6.59 -11.59 -18.17
CA ASP A 61 -7.90 -10.94 -18.14
C ASP A 61 -8.00 -9.90 -17.02
N ASN A 62 -7.50 -10.22 -15.82
CA ASN A 62 -7.55 -9.30 -14.67
C ASN A 62 -6.45 -9.61 -13.63
N PHE A 63 -5.25 -9.08 -13.87
CA PHE A 63 -4.12 -9.31 -12.98
C PHE A 63 -4.37 -8.86 -11.54
N TYR A 64 -5.06 -7.73 -11.34
CA TYR A 64 -5.44 -7.27 -10.00
C TYR A 64 -6.26 -8.31 -9.22
N LYS A 65 -7.30 -8.89 -9.85
CA LYS A 65 -8.14 -9.90 -9.19
C LYS A 65 -7.38 -11.20 -8.98
N PHE A 66 -6.54 -11.62 -9.93
CA PHE A 66 -5.59 -12.71 -9.73
C PHE A 66 -4.63 -12.46 -8.54
N SER A 67 -4.10 -11.23 -8.37
CA SER A 67 -3.15 -10.90 -7.30
C SER A 67 -3.77 -10.61 -5.93
N CYS A 68 -5.08 -10.32 -5.85
CA CYS A 68 -5.73 -9.84 -4.64
C CYS A 68 -7.05 -10.56 -4.25
N GLY A 69 -7.61 -11.43 -5.10
CA GLY A 69 -8.99 -11.90 -4.99
C GLY A 69 -9.33 -12.70 -3.72
N ASN A 70 -8.36 -13.41 -3.12
CA ASN A 70 -8.58 -14.06 -1.82
C ASN A 70 -8.60 -13.03 -0.69
N TRP A 71 -7.73 -12.02 -0.74
CA TRP A 71 -7.62 -10.98 0.28
C TRP A 71 -8.89 -10.12 0.30
N ILE A 72 -9.35 -9.70 -0.89
CA ILE A 72 -10.59 -8.91 -1.05
C ILE A 72 -11.80 -9.70 -0.51
N ARG A 73 -12.01 -10.96 -0.94
CA ARG A 73 -13.09 -11.81 -0.42
C ARG A 73 -13.02 -12.01 1.09
N THR A 74 -11.81 -12.10 1.65
CA THR A 74 -11.63 -12.22 3.11
C THR A 74 -12.08 -10.94 3.82
N LYS A 75 -11.66 -9.76 3.33
CA LYS A 75 -12.05 -8.47 3.91
C LYS A 75 -13.55 -8.16 3.74
N GLU A 76 -14.17 -8.57 2.64
CA GLU A 76 -15.62 -8.51 2.41
C GLU A 76 -16.42 -9.34 3.43
N LEU A 77 -15.96 -10.56 3.73
CA LEU A 77 -16.63 -11.48 4.66
C LEU A 77 -16.50 -11.02 6.11
N GLU A 78 -15.31 -10.56 6.50
CA GLU A 78 -15.01 -10.04 7.84
C GLU A 78 -15.77 -8.73 8.15
N ASN A 79 -15.80 -7.78 7.21
CA ASN A 79 -15.99 -6.36 7.54
C ASN A 79 -17.24 -5.72 6.92
N LYS A 80 -18.39 -6.41 6.98
CA LYS A 80 -19.69 -5.95 6.43
C LYS A 80 -20.16 -4.56 6.87
N ASN A 81 -19.59 -4.01 7.95
CA ASN A 81 -19.98 -2.73 8.53
C ASN A 81 -18.99 -1.57 8.23
N TYR A 82 -17.89 -1.82 7.52
CA TYR A 82 -16.82 -0.82 7.30
C TYR A 82 -16.78 -0.29 5.87
N LYS A 83 -16.39 0.99 5.73
CA LYS A 83 -16.41 1.72 4.45
C LYS A 83 -15.22 1.44 3.52
N SER A 84 -14.03 1.09 4.02
CA SER A 84 -12.88 0.76 3.16
C SER A 84 -11.69 0.17 3.91
N TYR A 85 -10.93 -0.69 3.23
CA TYR A 85 -9.60 -1.15 3.60
C TYR A 85 -8.69 -1.07 2.37
N HIS A 86 -7.74 -0.14 2.38
CA HIS A 86 -6.58 -0.22 1.50
C HIS A 86 -5.53 -1.08 2.20
N LEU A 87 -4.79 -1.91 1.46
CA LEU A 87 -3.59 -2.59 1.97
C LEU A 87 -2.42 -1.59 2.12
N ASP A 88 -2.67 -0.42 2.68
CA ASP A 88 -1.59 0.34 3.28
C ASP A 88 -1.18 -0.39 4.56
N VAL A 89 0.03 -0.96 4.53
CA VAL A 89 0.59 -1.76 5.63
C VAL A 89 0.73 -0.89 6.88
N SER A 90 1.06 0.40 6.72
CA SER A 90 1.08 1.38 7.82
C SER A 90 -0.31 1.51 8.46
N SER A 91 -1.35 1.71 7.66
CA SER A 91 -2.75 1.80 8.12
C SER A 91 -3.25 0.49 8.77
N THR A 92 -2.78 -0.66 8.29
CA THR A 92 -3.14 -1.97 8.87
C THR A 92 -2.46 -2.20 10.22
N ASN A 93 -1.16 -1.88 10.30
CA ASN A 93 -0.37 -2.07 11.51
C ASN A 93 -0.72 -1.06 12.62
N ILE A 94 -1.06 0.20 12.30
CA ILE A 94 -1.58 1.14 13.30
C ILE A 94 -2.97 0.69 13.80
N ASN A 95 -3.87 0.22 12.93
CA ASN A 95 -5.19 -0.27 13.36
C ASN A 95 -5.06 -1.45 14.34
N LYS A 96 -4.21 -2.44 14.00
CA LYS A 96 -3.91 -3.56 14.91
C LYS A 96 -3.28 -3.08 16.23
N PHE A 97 -2.38 -2.10 16.19
CA PHE A 97 -1.79 -1.52 17.40
C PHE A 97 -2.82 -0.79 18.27
N LEU A 98 -3.81 -0.14 17.65
CA LEU A 98 -4.94 0.50 18.35
C LEU A 98 -5.87 -0.55 19.00
N GLU A 99 -6.21 -1.63 18.29
CA GLU A 99 -6.94 -2.77 18.85
C GLU A 99 -6.21 -3.36 20.06
N GLU A 100 -4.91 -3.64 19.91
CA GLU A 100 -4.07 -4.13 21.00
C GLU A 100 -3.95 -3.15 22.18
N ALA A 101 -4.02 -1.83 21.95
CA ALA A 101 -4.07 -0.82 23.01
C ALA A 101 -5.43 -0.77 23.73
N LEU A 102 -6.53 -1.12 23.04
CA LEU A 102 -7.86 -1.26 23.62
C LEU A 102 -8.03 -2.57 24.42
N ASP A 103 -7.14 -3.54 24.22
CA ASP A 103 -7.00 -4.78 25.01
C ASP A 103 -5.84 -4.70 26.05
N GLU A 104 -5.63 -3.51 26.63
CA GLU A 104 -4.70 -3.23 27.75
C GLU A 104 -3.19 -3.45 27.51
N LYS A 105 -2.78 -4.03 26.37
CA LYS A 105 -1.42 -4.52 26.08
C LYS A 105 -0.29 -3.51 26.30
N TYR A 106 -0.60 -2.22 26.25
CA TYR A 106 0.38 -1.12 26.34
C TYR A 106 0.20 -0.21 27.57
N ASN A 107 -0.65 -0.57 28.53
CA ASN A 107 -0.92 0.24 29.72
C ASN A 107 0.34 0.52 30.58
N GLU A 108 1.29 -0.43 30.68
CA GLU A 108 2.53 -0.23 31.47
C GLU A 108 3.67 0.45 30.68
N GLU A 109 3.46 0.81 29.40
CA GLU A 109 4.48 1.50 28.58
C GLU A 109 4.39 3.03 28.66
N SER A 110 3.26 3.57 29.14
CA SER A 110 2.95 5.00 29.14
C SER A 110 1.77 5.31 30.07
N PRO A 111 1.95 6.17 31.10
CA PRO A 111 0.84 6.73 31.86
C PRO A 111 -0.24 7.40 30.99
N ALA A 112 0.13 8.13 29.93
CA ALA A 112 -0.83 8.73 29.01
C ALA A 112 -1.72 7.67 28.31
N ILE A 113 -1.15 6.54 27.89
CA ILE A 113 -1.90 5.42 27.28
C ILE A 113 -2.78 4.71 28.32
N LYS A 114 -2.27 4.48 29.54
CA LYS A 114 -3.07 3.94 30.66
C LYS A 114 -4.26 4.83 31.00
N ASN A 115 -4.07 6.15 30.98
CA ASN A 115 -5.12 7.13 31.20
C ASN A 115 -6.15 7.11 30.06
N PHE A 116 -5.70 7.09 28.79
CA PHE A 116 -6.55 6.93 27.62
C PHE A 116 -7.42 5.66 27.72
N TYR A 117 -6.82 4.51 28.04
CA TYR A 117 -7.54 3.24 28.18
C TYR A 117 -8.62 3.35 29.27
N ASN A 118 -8.27 3.85 30.45
CA ASN A 118 -9.21 4.01 31.55
C ASN A 118 -10.39 4.93 31.19
N LEU A 119 -10.15 6.05 30.51
CA LEU A 119 -11.21 6.94 30.01
C LEU A 119 -12.08 6.28 28.94
N TYR A 120 -11.47 5.54 28.00
CA TYR A 120 -12.19 4.80 26.96
C TYR A 120 -13.08 3.69 27.55
N ARG A 121 -12.67 3.08 28.66
CA ARG A 121 -13.51 2.16 29.44
C ARG A 121 -14.62 2.87 30.21
N LYS A 122 -14.37 4.03 30.81
CA LYS A 122 -15.42 4.83 31.49
C LYS A 122 -16.57 5.24 30.56
N CYS A 123 -16.34 5.38 29.26
CA CYS A 123 -17.43 5.60 28.28
C CYS A 123 -18.56 4.56 28.37
N LYS A 124 -18.28 3.33 28.83
CA LYS A 124 -19.30 2.26 29.00
C LYS A 124 -20.27 2.48 30.17
N ILE A 125 -20.11 3.56 30.94
CA ILE A 125 -21.01 3.98 32.03
C ILE A 125 -22.11 4.91 31.49
N LEU A 126 -21.91 5.51 30.31
CA LEU A 126 -22.86 6.41 29.66
C LEU A 126 -24.03 5.65 29.01
N PRO A 127 -25.17 6.34 28.72
CA PRO A 127 -26.24 5.80 27.89
C PRO A 127 -25.74 5.27 26.53
N GLU A 128 -26.38 4.21 26.03
CA GLU A 128 -25.92 3.41 24.88
C GLU A 128 -25.71 4.26 23.60
N ASP A 129 -26.57 5.25 23.37
CA ASP A 129 -26.49 6.22 22.28
C ASP A 129 -25.24 7.13 22.34
N GLN A 130 -24.65 7.29 23.53
CA GLN A 130 -23.52 8.18 23.79
C GLN A 130 -22.17 7.44 23.85
N ILE A 131 -22.15 6.13 24.10
CA ILE A 131 -20.92 5.34 24.26
C ILE A 131 -20.00 5.51 23.05
N VAL A 132 -20.54 5.36 21.84
CA VAL A 132 -19.77 5.44 20.58
C VAL A 132 -19.17 6.84 20.38
N ASN A 133 -19.93 7.90 20.68
CA ASN A 133 -19.44 9.28 20.57
C ASN A 133 -18.36 9.59 21.61
N CYS A 134 -18.54 9.14 22.86
CA CYS A 134 -17.53 9.24 23.91
C CYS A 134 -16.23 8.54 23.49
N GLN A 135 -16.32 7.28 23.06
CA GLN A 135 -15.16 6.51 22.60
C GLN A 135 -14.48 7.14 21.39
N SER A 136 -15.25 7.76 20.49
CA SER A 136 -14.72 8.50 19.33
C SER A 136 -13.90 9.73 19.73
N GLU A 137 -14.37 10.56 20.67
CA GLU A 137 -13.63 11.74 21.13
C GLU A 137 -12.44 11.38 22.03
N ILE A 138 -12.56 10.37 22.89
CA ILE A 138 -11.44 9.85 23.68
C ILE A 138 -10.36 9.23 22.79
N LEU A 139 -10.72 8.53 21.71
CA LEU A 139 -9.76 7.99 20.73
C LEU A 139 -9.04 9.11 19.96
N LYS A 140 -9.76 10.15 19.51
CA LYS A 140 -9.14 11.33 18.88
C LYS A 140 -8.12 11.99 19.81
N PHE A 141 -8.48 12.18 21.07
CA PHE A 141 -7.56 12.72 22.09
C PHE A 141 -6.38 11.78 22.39
N GLY A 142 -6.59 10.46 22.44
CA GLY A 142 -5.52 9.47 22.64
C GLY A 142 -4.61 9.24 21.43
N THR A 143 -4.99 9.73 20.24
CA THR A 143 -4.29 9.43 18.97
C THR A 143 -2.80 9.82 19.00
N TYR A 144 -2.45 10.95 19.64
CA TYR A 144 -1.05 11.36 19.77
C TYR A 144 -0.25 10.39 20.66
N ALA A 145 -0.72 10.08 21.87
CA ALA A 145 -0.06 9.11 22.76
C ALA A 145 0.18 7.75 22.10
N LEU A 146 -0.86 7.22 21.45
CA LEU A 146 -0.85 5.92 20.79
C LEU A 146 0.13 5.93 19.60
N SER A 147 0.08 6.96 18.76
CA SER A 147 0.98 7.10 17.61
C SER A 147 2.44 7.36 18.04
N SER A 148 2.69 8.08 19.13
CA SER A 148 4.03 8.25 19.69
C SER A 148 4.65 6.91 20.12
N LEU A 149 3.90 6.06 20.82
CA LEU A 149 4.41 4.75 21.23
C LEU A 149 4.58 3.81 20.03
N TYR A 150 3.66 3.84 19.07
CA TYR A 150 3.74 3.09 17.81
C TYR A 150 5.02 3.42 17.03
N LEU A 151 5.24 4.71 16.72
CA LEU A 151 6.42 5.17 15.99
C LEU A 151 7.73 4.85 16.73
N LYS A 152 7.76 5.00 18.06
CA LYS A 152 8.89 4.60 18.92
C LYS A 152 9.19 3.11 18.81
N LYS A 153 8.15 2.25 18.84
CA LYS A 153 8.29 0.79 18.73
C LYS A 153 8.78 0.37 17.35
N ASN A 154 8.21 0.92 16.28
CA ASN A 154 8.58 0.56 14.91
C ASN A 154 10.00 1.02 14.57
N LYS A 155 10.40 2.19 15.07
CA LYS A 155 11.80 2.64 15.07
C LYS A 155 12.73 1.65 15.78
N ALA A 156 12.38 1.22 17.00
CA ALA A 156 13.18 0.25 17.75
C ALA A 156 13.24 -1.15 17.10
N ILE A 157 12.22 -1.56 16.34
CA ILE A 157 12.22 -2.80 15.53
C ILE A 157 13.21 -2.67 14.37
N TYR A 158 13.10 -1.62 13.55
CA TYR A 158 14.00 -1.39 12.42
C TYR A 158 15.46 -1.19 12.87
N GLU A 159 15.67 -0.48 13.99
CA GLU A 159 17.01 -0.22 14.51
C GLU A 159 17.76 -1.51 14.88
N LYS A 160 17.03 -2.53 15.37
CA LYS A 160 17.57 -3.85 15.74
C LYS A 160 17.75 -4.83 14.58
N ASN A 161 17.22 -4.53 13.38
CA ASN A 161 17.28 -5.42 12.22
C ASN A 161 18.29 -4.91 11.15
N PRO A 162 19.57 -5.32 11.21
CA PRO A 162 20.59 -4.86 10.25
C PRO A 162 20.31 -5.35 8.83
N GLU A 163 19.69 -6.53 8.67
CA GLU A 163 19.27 -7.10 7.38
C GLU A 163 18.31 -6.16 6.63
N PHE A 164 17.38 -5.52 7.34
CA PHE A 164 16.41 -4.58 6.77
C PHE A 164 17.12 -3.34 6.24
N LYS A 165 18.07 -2.79 7.01
CA LYS A 165 18.90 -1.64 6.62
C LYS A 165 19.78 -1.96 5.40
N MET A 166 20.37 -3.16 5.36
CA MET A 166 21.23 -3.61 4.27
C MET A 166 20.44 -3.81 2.97
N LEU A 167 19.36 -4.60 3.01
CA LEU A 167 18.58 -4.93 1.81
C LEU A 167 17.86 -3.70 1.25
N LYS A 168 17.31 -2.83 2.11
CA LYS A 168 16.78 -1.52 1.69
C LYS A 168 17.82 -0.64 1.00
N ARG A 169 19.06 -0.61 1.52
CA ARG A 169 20.16 0.17 0.94
C ARG A 169 20.61 -0.39 -0.41
N LEU A 170 20.69 -1.71 -0.55
CA LEU A 170 21.02 -2.37 -1.82
C LEU A 170 19.97 -2.02 -2.89
N ILE A 171 18.70 -2.30 -2.59
CA ILE A 171 17.56 -2.03 -3.49
C ILE A 171 17.51 -0.54 -3.88
N TYR A 172 17.70 0.40 -2.94
CA TYR A 172 17.74 1.84 -3.28
C TYR A 172 18.90 2.21 -4.22
N ILE A 173 20.10 1.63 -4.05
CA ILE A 173 21.24 1.90 -4.92
C ILE A 173 20.96 1.37 -6.34
N GLU A 174 20.48 0.14 -6.46
CA GLU A 174 20.17 -0.46 -7.78
C GLU A 174 19.05 0.28 -8.51
N ILE A 175 17.99 0.69 -7.81
CA ILE A 175 16.93 1.57 -8.32
C ILE A 175 17.51 2.90 -8.80
N LYS A 176 18.34 3.57 -7.99
CA LYS A 176 18.96 4.86 -8.35
C LYS A 176 19.88 4.73 -9.56
N ASP A 177 20.55 3.59 -9.75
CA ASP A 177 21.38 3.34 -10.92
C ASP A 177 20.56 3.01 -12.18
N GLU A 178 19.45 2.29 -12.07
CA GLU A 178 18.54 2.09 -13.21
C GLU A 178 17.82 3.37 -13.65
N ILE A 179 17.50 4.29 -12.74
CA ILE A 179 16.94 5.60 -13.12
C ILE A 179 17.97 6.42 -13.91
N LYS A 180 19.27 6.37 -13.57
CA LYS A 180 20.33 7.02 -14.39
C LYS A 180 20.32 6.49 -15.81
N LEU A 181 20.34 5.15 -15.96
CA LEU A 181 20.31 4.51 -17.28
C LEU A 181 19.07 4.87 -18.08
N LEU A 182 17.89 4.93 -17.45
CA LEU A 182 16.66 5.38 -18.11
C LEU A 182 16.68 6.86 -18.51
N ILE A 183 17.36 7.73 -17.76
CA ILE A 183 17.58 9.13 -18.18
C ILE A 183 18.53 9.17 -19.40
N ASP A 184 19.63 8.43 -19.37
CA ASP A 184 20.64 8.38 -20.44
C ASP A 184 20.13 7.73 -21.74
N GLU A 185 19.24 6.74 -21.64
CA GLU A 185 18.53 6.13 -22.78
C GLU A 185 17.61 7.14 -23.49
N LYS A 186 17.09 8.14 -22.78
CA LYS A 186 15.99 9.01 -23.24
C LYS A 186 16.34 10.20 -24.13
N LYS A 187 17.38 10.06 -24.96
CA LYS A 187 17.93 11.13 -25.81
C LYS A 187 16.98 11.73 -26.85
N GLN A 188 15.90 11.03 -27.20
CA GLN A 188 14.85 11.51 -28.13
C GLN A 188 13.77 12.33 -27.43
N LEU A 189 13.58 12.13 -26.13
CA LEU A 189 12.55 12.76 -25.30
C LEU A 189 13.13 13.96 -24.54
N PHE A 190 14.35 13.80 -24.02
CA PHE A 190 15.09 14.79 -23.24
C PHE A 190 16.44 15.10 -23.89
N ASP A 191 16.70 16.39 -24.12
CA ASP A 191 18.01 16.87 -24.57
C ASP A 191 19.09 16.82 -23.48
N GLU A 192 20.32 17.22 -23.82
CA GLU A 192 21.47 17.02 -22.93
C GLU A 192 21.42 17.89 -21.68
N GLU A 193 20.98 19.15 -21.77
CA GLU A 193 20.78 20.00 -20.60
C GLU A 193 19.74 19.37 -19.65
N THR A 194 18.62 18.89 -20.19
CA THR A 194 17.55 18.28 -19.40
C THR A 194 17.97 16.96 -18.77
N ARG A 195 18.70 16.09 -19.49
CA ARG A 195 19.27 14.85 -18.92
C ARG A 195 20.27 15.18 -17.82
N ASN A 196 21.14 16.16 -18.01
CA ASN A 196 22.10 16.60 -16.98
C ASN A 196 21.38 17.18 -15.75
N TYR A 197 20.30 17.94 -15.94
CA TYR A 197 19.42 18.39 -14.86
C TYR A 197 18.80 17.22 -14.09
N PHE A 198 18.19 16.23 -14.78
CA PHE A 198 17.61 15.05 -14.13
C PHE A 198 18.66 14.20 -13.41
N LEU A 199 19.85 14.01 -13.99
CA LEU A 199 20.96 13.31 -13.36
C LEU A 199 21.46 14.06 -12.12
N HIS A 200 21.56 15.39 -12.16
CA HIS A 200 21.92 16.21 -11.00
C HIS A 200 20.90 16.01 -9.85
N LYS A 201 19.62 16.20 -10.16
CA LYS A 201 18.49 16.05 -9.22
C LYS A 201 18.40 14.62 -8.66
N LEU A 202 18.62 13.60 -9.48
CA LEU A 202 18.68 12.22 -9.02
C LEU A 202 19.87 12.00 -8.07
N ASN A 203 21.05 12.48 -8.44
CA ASN A 203 22.28 12.28 -7.66
C ASN A 203 22.20 12.98 -6.29
N SER A 204 21.70 14.21 -6.23
CA SER A 204 21.51 14.97 -4.99
C SER A 204 20.36 14.51 -4.09
N MET A 205 19.47 13.63 -4.58
CA MET A 205 18.33 13.10 -3.82
C MET A 205 18.77 12.40 -2.53
N LYS A 206 18.21 12.89 -1.41
CA LYS A 206 18.42 12.40 -0.03
C LYS A 206 17.36 11.35 0.33
N VAL A 207 17.67 10.43 1.23
CA VAL A 207 16.71 9.42 1.74
C VAL A 207 16.68 9.46 3.25
N GLU A 208 15.48 9.58 3.81
CA GLU A 208 15.23 9.62 5.25
C GLU A 208 14.30 8.48 5.68
N THR A 209 14.74 7.74 6.71
CA THR A 209 14.04 6.52 7.18
C THR A 209 13.68 6.54 8.66
N SER A 210 14.20 7.52 9.41
CA SER A 210 13.91 7.76 10.83
C SER A 210 13.41 9.19 11.03
N PHE A 211 12.59 9.69 10.10
CA PHE A 211 12.15 11.08 10.06
C PHE A 211 11.01 11.35 11.05
N ASP A 212 11.40 11.89 12.20
CA ASP A 212 10.50 12.24 13.30
C ASP A 212 10.25 13.76 13.33
N LYS A 213 9.49 14.28 12.35
CA LYS A 213 9.18 15.72 12.30
C LYS A 213 8.38 16.10 13.56
N TYR A 214 8.75 17.21 14.18
CA TYR A 214 8.12 17.73 15.40
C TYR A 214 8.27 16.82 16.64
N ASN A 215 9.16 15.82 16.60
CA ASN A 215 9.42 14.85 17.68
C ASN A 215 8.17 14.05 18.11
N ILE A 216 7.32 13.66 17.17
CA ILE A 216 6.10 12.87 17.41
C ILE A 216 6.37 11.46 17.94
N SER A 217 7.55 10.86 17.71
CA SER A 217 7.92 9.57 18.33
C SER A 217 8.45 9.71 19.76
N ASN A 218 8.68 10.93 20.24
CA ASN A 218 9.26 11.18 21.56
C ASN A 218 8.22 11.05 22.67
N VAL A 219 8.09 9.84 23.21
CA VAL A 219 7.21 9.51 24.35
C VAL A 219 7.44 10.40 25.58
N VAL A 220 8.63 10.96 25.82
CA VAL A 220 8.85 11.86 26.97
C VAL A 220 8.17 13.22 26.75
N LEU A 221 8.27 13.80 25.55
CA LEU A 221 7.59 15.05 25.19
C LEU A 221 6.08 14.85 25.11
N MET A 222 5.63 13.68 24.65
CA MET A 222 4.23 13.27 24.69
C MET A 222 3.72 13.20 26.14
N GLU A 223 4.40 12.47 27.03
CA GLU A 223 4.02 12.37 28.45
C GLU A 223 4.05 13.72 29.18
N GLN A 224 4.91 14.66 28.79
CA GLN A 224 4.87 16.04 29.31
C GLN A 224 3.62 16.78 28.81
N CYS A 225 3.31 16.65 27.52
CA CYS A 225 2.14 17.29 26.90
C CYS A 225 0.81 16.82 27.52
N TYR A 226 0.63 15.51 27.76
CA TYR A 226 -0.57 15.01 28.46
C TYR A 226 -0.60 15.41 29.95
N ARG A 227 0.54 15.42 30.67
CA ARG A 227 0.57 15.82 32.09
C ARG A 227 0.27 17.30 32.32
N ASN A 228 0.70 18.18 31.42
CA ASN A 228 0.43 19.63 31.54
C ASN A 228 -1.05 19.98 31.30
N ASN A 229 -1.86 19.04 30.79
CA ASN A 229 -3.30 19.18 30.57
C ASN A 229 -4.09 18.46 31.69
N GLU A 230 -3.91 18.93 32.93
CA GLU A 230 -4.38 18.27 34.17
C GLU A 230 -5.89 17.96 34.23
N PHE A 231 -6.71 18.61 33.41
CA PHE A 231 -8.18 18.45 33.36
C PHE A 231 -8.67 17.09 32.80
N LEU A 232 -7.77 16.12 32.63
CA LEU A 232 -7.98 14.82 31.97
C LEU A 232 -7.43 13.64 32.80
N THR A 233 -7.58 13.70 34.12
CA THR A 233 -7.10 12.65 35.04
C THR A 233 -7.91 11.35 34.91
N VAL A 234 -7.31 10.23 35.35
CA VAL A 234 -8.01 8.93 35.51
C VAL A 234 -9.21 9.02 36.47
N ASN A 235 -9.19 9.96 37.41
CA ASN A 235 -10.18 10.06 38.48
C ASN A 235 -11.41 10.91 38.08
N SER A 236 -11.25 11.85 37.13
CA SER A 236 -12.30 12.77 36.65
C SER A 236 -13.55 12.05 36.11
N ASN A 237 -14.71 12.71 36.13
CA ASN A 237 -15.92 12.18 35.50
C ASN A 237 -15.74 12.16 33.97
N ILE A 238 -16.26 11.15 33.28
CA ILE A 238 -16.16 11.04 31.82
C ILE A 238 -16.94 12.16 31.10
N GLU A 239 -18.09 12.59 31.66
CA GLU A 239 -18.87 13.71 31.13
C GLU A 239 -18.12 15.05 31.27
N GLU A 240 -17.45 15.24 32.40
CA GLU A 240 -16.58 16.39 32.68
C GLU A 240 -15.39 16.42 31.72
N VAL A 241 -14.73 15.28 31.50
CA VAL A 241 -13.66 15.11 30.50
C VAL A 241 -14.14 15.45 29.10
N LEU A 242 -15.30 14.95 28.66
CA LEU A 242 -15.87 15.28 27.35
C LEU A 242 -16.22 16.77 27.23
N SER A 243 -16.77 17.38 28.28
CA SER A 243 -17.06 18.82 28.34
C SER A 243 -15.77 19.64 28.22
N ASN A 244 -14.73 19.30 28.98
CA ASN A 244 -13.44 19.98 28.95
C ASN A 244 -12.74 19.81 27.58
N LEU A 245 -12.77 18.62 26.98
CA LEU A 245 -12.27 18.39 25.62
C LEU A 245 -13.01 19.26 24.60
N LYS A 246 -14.34 19.34 24.67
CA LYS A 246 -15.15 20.20 23.81
C LYS A 246 -14.80 21.68 23.98
N ILE A 247 -14.70 22.17 25.22
CA ILE A 247 -14.36 23.57 25.52
C ILE A 247 -12.98 23.94 24.96
N HIS A 248 -11.97 23.07 25.09
CA HIS A 248 -10.66 23.32 24.50
C HIS A 248 -10.69 23.25 22.98
N LYS A 249 -11.32 22.23 22.39
CA LYS A 249 -11.52 22.09 20.94
C LYS A 249 -12.21 23.32 20.33
N ASP A 250 -13.22 23.88 21.02
CA ASP A 250 -13.92 25.09 20.60
C ASP A 250 -13.05 26.35 20.73
N LYS A 251 -12.21 26.47 21.77
CA LYS A 251 -11.16 27.53 21.86
C LYS A 251 -10.11 27.40 20.74
N PHE A 252 -9.72 26.18 20.36
CA PHE A 252 -8.72 25.95 19.33
C PHE A 252 -9.26 26.07 17.89
N LYS A 253 -10.58 26.11 17.67
CA LYS A 253 -11.17 26.41 16.33
C LYS A 253 -10.73 27.75 15.72
N THR A 254 -10.39 28.74 16.56
CA THR A 254 -9.88 30.05 16.12
C THR A 254 -8.35 30.11 16.09
N HIS A 255 -7.66 29.01 16.43
CA HIS A 255 -6.21 28.93 16.35
C HIS A 255 -5.77 28.92 14.87
N ILE A 256 -4.98 29.92 14.49
CA ILE A 256 -4.26 29.90 13.21
C ILE A 256 -3.24 28.77 13.31
N LYS A 257 -3.45 27.67 12.57
CA LYS A 257 -2.53 26.51 12.54
C LYS A 257 -1.09 26.99 12.34
N GLY A 258 -0.26 26.81 13.36
CA GLY A 258 1.15 27.22 13.35
C GLY A 258 2.01 26.26 12.53
N ASP A 259 3.28 26.11 12.92
CA ASP A 259 4.15 25.03 12.40
C ASP A 259 3.77 23.65 12.97
N LEU A 260 2.52 23.44 13.44
CA LEU A 260 1.97 22.17 13.94
C LEU A 260 2.88 21.43 14.95
N SER A 261 3.66 22.21 15.72
CA SER A 261 4.77 21.72 16.54
C SER A 261 4.50 21.80 18.03
N SER A 262 3.47 22.55 18.43
CA SER A 262 3.02 22.73 19.81
C SER A 262 2.48 21.44 20.45
N CYS A 263 2.18 21.46 21.75
CA CYS A 263 1.49 20.35 22.41
C CYS A 263 0.01 20.32 21.97
N GLU A 264 -0.57 21.50 21.85
CA GLU A 264 -1.96 21.80 21.57
C GLU A 264 -2.35 21.34 20.16
N ASP A 265 -1.52 21.63 19.15
CA ASP A 265 -1.68 21.11 17.78
C ASP A 265 -1.70 19.57 17.77
N LYS A 266 -0.85 18.93 18.57
CA LYS A 266 -0.74 17.47 18.63
C LYS A 266 -1.91 16.81 19.36
N LEU A 267 -2.48 17.45 20.38
CA LEU A 267 -3.65 16.94 21.10
C LEU A 267 -4.97 17.18 20.36
N PHE A 268 -5.15 18.33 19.70
CA PHE A 268 -6.43 18.73 19.10
C PHE A 268 -6.47 18.59 17.57
N TYR A 269 -5.32 18.58 16.89
CA TYR A 269 -5.18 18.27 15.45
C TYR A 269 -4.23 17.10 15.14
N PRO A 270 -4.23 15.98 15.90
CA PRO A 270 -3.27 14.87 15.73
C PRO A 270 -3.21 14.33 14.30
N MET A 271 -4.36 14.21 13.62
CA MET A 271 -4.41 13.65 12.27
C MET A 271 -3.77 14.53 11.20
N ASP A 272 -3.74 15.86 11.36
CA ASP A 272 -3.06 16.76 10.42
C ASP A 272 -1.54 16.57 10.45
N ILE A 273 -1.02 16.16 11.61
CA ILE A 273 0.40 15.91 11.85
C ILE A 273 0.77 14.46 11.53
N LEU A 274 0.00 13.49 12.04
CA LEU A 274 0.41 12.09 12.12
C LEU A 274 0.09 11.29 10.86
N LYS A 275 -0.91 11.68 10.07
CA LYS A 275 -1.36 10.94 8.86
C LYS A 275 -0.21 10.58 7.89
N PRO A 276 0.76 11.47 7.57
CA PRO A 276 1.88 11.11 6.71
C PRO A 276 2.83 10.05 7.29
N TYR A 277 2.86 9.86 8.61
CA TYR A 277 3.82 9.01 9.32
C TYR A 277 3.23 7.65 9.73
N VAL A 278 1.91 7.55 9.92
CA VAL A 278 1.22 6.30 10.32
C VAL A 278 0.20 5.77 9.30
N THR A 279 -0.18 6.53 8.27
CA THR A 279 -1.12 6.09 7.21
C THR A 279 -0.60 6.38 5.78
N LYS A 280 0.72 6.27 5.60
CA LYS A 280 1.38 6.20 4.27
C LYS A 280 2.58 5.26 4.36
N ARG A 281 2.99 4.69 3.22
CA ARG A 281 4.26 3.93 3.09
C ARG A 281 5.48 4.85 2.97
N GLY A 282 5.29 6.05 2.41
CA GLY A 282 6.31 7.09 2.23
C GLY A 282 5.79 8.24 1.37
N TRP A 283 6.66 9.21 1.05
CA TRP A 283 6.39 10.30 0.10
C TRP A 283 7.70 10.97 -0.36
N TYR A 284 7.62 11.80 -1.40
CA TYR A 284 8.72 12.65 -1.87
C TYR A 284 8.45 14.12 -1.51
N ASP A 285 9.47 14.83 -1.03
CA ASP A 285 9.43 16.27 -0.79
C ASP A 285 10.28 16.99 -1.84
N SER A 286 9.61 17.50 -2.89
CA SER A 286 10.26 18.21 -4.00
C SER A 286 10.88 19.55 -3.61
N LYS A 287 10.52 20.13 -2.46
CA LYS A 287 11.15 21.38 -1.98
C LYS A 287 12.52 21.10 -1.34
N LYS A 288 12.76 19.88 -0.85
CA LYS A 288 14.05 19.42 -0.29
C LYS A 288 14.82 18.44 -1.18
N ASN A 289 14.18 17.87 -2.20
CA ASN A 289 14.64 16.69 -2.92
C ASN A 289 14.96 15.52 -1.96
N THR A 290 13.96 15.15 -1.14
CA THR A 290 14.10 14.13 -0.10
C THR A 290 13.00 13.08 -0.22
N LEU A 291 13.42 11.82 -0.32
CA LEU A 291 12.59 10.63 -0.23
C LEU A 291 12.39 10.26 1.26
N TYR A 292 11.13 10.27 1.71
CA TYR A 292 10.74 9.84 3.06
C TYR A 292 10.06 8.47 3.00
N ILE A 293 10.52 7.52 3.81
CA ILE A 293 9.99 6.15 3.82
C ILE A 293 9.69 5.73 5.26
N ASN A 294 8.42 5.46 5.54
CA ASN A 294 7.99 4.98 6.85
C ASN A 294 8.44 3.53 7.06
N LEU A 295 8.70 3.16 8.31
CA LEU A 295 9.32 1.87 8.63
C LEU A 295 8.37 0.69 8.43
N ASP A 296 7.07 0.95 8.53
CA ASP A 296 5.98 0.00 8.32
C ASP A 296 5.88 -0.49 6.86
N ALA A 297 6.49 0.23 5.90
CA ALA A 297 6.67 -0.25 4.53
C ALA A 297 7.69 -1.41 4.42
N LEU A 298 8.42 -1.70 5.50
CA LEU A 298 9.38 -2.80 5.63
C LEU A 298 8.75 -3.99 6.38
N ASP A 299 7.47 -4.26 6.12
CA ASP A 299 6.71 -5.38 6.67
C ASP A 299 5.82 -6.02 5.58
N GLU A 300 5.16 -7.13 5.92
CA GLU A 300 4.37 -7.90 4.95
C GLU A 300 3.12 -7.14 4.43
N PRO A 301 2.75 -7.33 3.16
CA PRO A 301 3.42 -8.13 2.14
C PRO A 301 4.44 -7.35 1.30
N SER A 302 4.74 -6.09 1.67
CA SER A 302 5.67 -5.23 0.90
C SER A 302 7.12 -5.69 1.04
N PHE A 303 7.49 -6.26 2.19
CA PHE A 303 8.85 -6.70 2.47
C PHE A 303 8.86 -7.89 3.43
N SER A 304 9.81 -8.80 3.23
CA SER A 304 10.24 -9.71 4.29
C SER A 304 11.63 -10.24 4.03
N LYS A 305 12.42 -10.38 5.09
CA LYS A 305 13.73 -11.04 4.99
C LYS A 305 13.64 -12.53 4.63
N ASP A 306 12.48 -13.13 4.88
CA ASP A 306 12.17 -14.54 4.62
C ASP A 306 11.52 -14.74 3.24
N PHE A 307 11.35 -13.67 2.47
CA PHE A 307 10.87 -13.70 1.09
C PHE A 307 12.02 -13.85 0.08
N PRO A 308 11.78 -14.45 -1.09
CA PRO A 308 12.70 -14.33 -2.22
C PRO A 308 12.85 -12.87 -2.67
N LEU A 309 13.92 -12.60 -3.41
CA LEU A 309 14.22 -11.24 -3.85
C LEU A 309 13.20 -10.76 -4.90
N SER A 310 12.67 -11.65 -5.75
CA SER A 310 11.49 -11.39 -6.58
C SER A 310 10.34 -10.70 -5.83
N LEU A 311 9.89 -11.26 -4.70
CA LEU A 311 8.82 -10.64 -3.91
C LEU A 311 9.24 -9.30 -3.27
N ASN A 312 10.48 -9.18 -2.80
CA ASN A 312 10.99 -7.94 -2.19
C ASN A 312 11.19 -6.81 -3.21
N TYR A 313 11.69 -7.10 -4.41
CA TYR A 313 11.83 -6.11 -5.47
C TYR A 313 10.46 -5.71 -6.04
N GLY A 314 9.52 -6.66 -6.17
CA GLY A 314 8.15 -6.35 -6.61
C GLY A 314 7.31 -5.61 -5.57
N GLY A 315 7.64 -5.74 -4.28
CA GLY A 315 7.02 -5.02 -3.17
C GLY A 315 7.74 -3.71 -2.85
N ILE A 316 8.66 -3.72 -1.88
CA ILE A 316 9.38 -2.51 -1.45
C ILE A 316 10.25 -1.92 -2.56
N GLY A 317 10.82 -2.72 -3.48
CA GLY A 317 11.56 -2.19 -4.62
C GLY A 317 10.67 -1.37 -5.57
N TYR A 318 9.45 -1.83 -5.81
CA TYR A 318 8.45 -1.05 -6.52
C TYR A 318 8.08 0.24 -5.76
N ILE A 319 7.75 0.15 -4.46
CA ILE A 319 7.37 1.30 -3.64
C ILE A 319 8.50 2.37 -3.63
N LEU A 320 9.76 1.96 -3.47
CA LEU A 320 10.90 2.86 -3.54
C LEU A 320 11.01 3.53 -4.93
N SER A 321 10.86 2.74 -6.00
CA SER A 321 10.93 3.25 -7.38
C SER A 321 9.82 4.25 -7.69
N HIS A 322 8.57 3.94 -7.30
CA HIS A 322 7.41 4.82 -7.44
C HIS A 322 7.64 6.15 -6.72
N ILE A 323 8.02 6.13 -5.43
CA ILE A 323 8.18 7.37 -4.68
C ILE A 323 9.38 8.20 -5.21
N MET A 324 10.45 7.55 -5.69
CA MET A 324 11.54 8.25 -6.39
C MET A 324 11.09 8.87 -7.73
N MET A 325 10.12 8.25 -8.42
CA MET A 325 9.59 8.79 -9.68
C MET A 325 8.81 10.09 -9.52
N HIS A 326 8.35 10.46 -8.32
CA HIS A 326 7.82 11.80 -8.05
C HIS A 326 8.86 12.92 -8.21
N ALA A 327 10.16 12.62 -8.34
CA ALA A 327 11.13 13.64 -8.77
C ALA A 327 10.99 14.01 -10.26
N PHE A 328 10.31 13.20 -11.05
CA PHE A 328 10.20 13.29 -12.52
C PHE A 328 8.74 13.09 -13.03
N ASP A 329 7.75 13.20 -12.15
CA ASP A 329 6.32 13.17 -12.49
C ASP A 329 5.83 14.50 -13.08
N SER A 330 4.57 14.55 -13.52
CA SER A 330 3.98 15.72 -14.19
C SER A 330 3.96 17.00 -13.33
N ASN A 331 4.05 16.86 -12.01
CA ASN A 331 3.98 17.96 -11.05
C ASN A 331 5.37 18.50 -10.70
N ASN A 332 6.41 17.68 -10.85
CA ASN A 332 7.73 17.95 -10.29
C ASN A 332 8.89 17.85 -11.30
N TYR A 333 8.71 17.32 -12.52
CA TYR A 333 9.83 17.11 -13.46
C TYR A 333 10.67 18.39 -13.66
N ASN A 334 10.03 19.55 -13.84
CA ASN A 334 10.67 20.87 -13.99
C ASN A 334 10.77 21.69 -12.69
N SER A 335 10.42 21.15 -11.52
CA SER A 335 10.47 21.89 -10.25
C SER A 335 11.89 21.91 -9.65
N LYS A 336 12.48 23.09 -9.47
CA LYS A 336 13.76 23.26 -8.75
C LYS A 336 13.61 23.17 -7.23
N TYR A 337 14.46 22.39 -6.55
CA TYR A 337 14.48 22.32 -5.07
C TYR A 337 15.28 23.49 -4.44
N LYS A 338 15.16 23.72 -3.13
CA LYS A 338 15.77 24.89 -2.46
C LYS A 338 17.29 25.03 -2.70
N ASP A 339 18.03 23.94 -2.52
CA ASP A 339 19.49 23.94 -2.69
C ASP A 339 19.89 24.03 -4.20
N GLU A 340 18.94 23.84 -5.13
CA GLU A 340 19.14 23.85 -6.59
C GLU A 340 18.98 25.22 -7.24
N GLN A 341 18.49 26.24 -6.51
CA GLN A 341 18.28 27.59 -7.05
C GLN A 341 19.59 28.30 -7.49
N LYS A 342 20.74 27.66 -7.27
CA LYS A 342 22.08 28.08 -7.70
C LYS A 342 22.64 27.25 -8.87
N ASN A 343 21.87 26.29 -9.41
CA ASN A 343 22.30 25.37 -10.45
C ASN A 343 21.93 25.91 -11.85
N GLU A 344 22.88 25.81 -12.78
CA GLU A 344 22.79 26.38 -14.13
C GLU A 344 21.82 25.59 -15.03
N PHE A 345 21.78 24.26 -14.91
CA PHE A 345 20.93 23.40 -15.74
C PHE A 345 19.42 23.62 -15.50
N ASN A 346 18.62 23.42 -16.56
CA ASN A 346 17.16 23.51 -16.54
C ASN A 346 16.53 22.35 -17.35
N VAL A 347 15.21 22.21 -17.26
CA VAL A 347 14.43 21.46 -18.26
C VAL A 347 14.12 22.41 -19.42
N THR A 348 14.53 22.06 -20.63
CA THR A 348 14.38 22.91 -21.82
C THR A 348 12.96 22.88 -22.38
N GLN A 349 12.62 23.84 -23.24
CA GLN A 349 11.30 23.89 -23.89
C GLN A 349 11.03 22.66 -24.78
N PHE A 350 12.03 22.20 -25.54
CA PHE A 350 11.96 20.95 -26.32
C PHE A 350 11.58 19.76 -25.44
N SER A 351 12.29 19.59 -24.34
CA SER A 351 12.05 18.51 -23.39
C SER A 351 10.72 18.64 -22.65
N ILE A 352 10.26 19.87 -22.37
CA ILE A 352 8.94 20.16 -21.79
C ILE A 352 7.81 19.74 -22.73
N ASP A 353 7.90 20.04 -24.02
CA ASP A 353 6.81 19.77 -24.96
C ASP A 353 6.75 18.29 -25.36
N ASN A 354 7.90 17.63 -25.55
CA ASN A 354 7.96 16.18 -25.72
C ASN A 354 7.42 15.43 -24.47
N TYR A 355 7.75 15.92 -23.25
CA TYR A 355 7.21 15.34 -22.00
C TYR A 355 5.69 15.42 -21.99
N LYS A 356 5.11 16.58 -22.35
CA LYS A 356 3.66 16.75 -22.43
C LYS A 356 3.05 15.75 -23.40
N GLU A 357 3.54 15.66 -24.63
CA GLU A 357 3.01 14.76 -25.67
C GLU A 357 2.97 13.29 -25.21
N GLU A 358 4.06 12.78 -24.64
CA GLU A 358 4.13 11.42 -24.08
C GLU A 358 3.24 11.26 -22.83
N SER A 359 3.14 12.28 -21.96
CA SER A 359 2.25 12.25 -20.79
C SER A 359 0.76 12.27 -21.16
N ASP A 360 0.41 12.92 -22.27
CA ASP A 360 -0.94 13.04 -22.81
C ASP A 360 -1.53 11.68 -23.20
N CYS A 361 -0.67 10.69 -23.51
CA CYS A 361 -1.06 9.30 -23.69
C CYS A 361 -1.71 8.74 -22.42
N PHE A 362 -1.11 8.96 -21.24
CA PHE A 362 -1.63 8.47 -19.97
C PHE A 362 -2.94 9.15 -19.59
N VAL A 363 -3.05 10.47 -19.80
CA VAL A 363 -4.31 11.22 -19.58
C VAL A 363 -5.45 10.58 -20.37
N LYS A 364 -5.22 10.26 -21.65
CA LYS A 364 -6.21 9.63 -22.54
C LYS A 364 -6.50 8.18 -22.14
N GLN A 365 -5.46 7.37 -21.94
CA GLN A 365 -5.58 5.94 -21.62
C GLN A 365 -6.32 5.70 -20.29
N TYR A 366 -5.97 6.43 -19.24
CA TYR A 366 -6.63 6.34 -17.93
C TYR A 366 -8.01 6.99 -17.99
N GLY A 367 -8.17 8.14 -18.67
CA GLY A 367 -9.46 8.81 -18.86
C GLY A 367 -10.53 7.99 -19.61
N MET A 368 -10.11 7.01 -20.41
CA MET A 368 -11.01 6.03 -21.06
C MET A 368 -11.48 4.90 -20.14
N GLN A 369 -10.89 4.74 -18.95
CA GLN A 369 -11.27 3.67 -18.01
C GLN A 369 -12.46 4.05 -17.14
N LYS A 370 -13.12 3.00 -16.64
CA LYS A 370 -14.16 3.11 -15.61
C LYS A 370 -13.84 2.22 -14.43
N GLU A 371 -14.17 2.70 -13.24
CA GLU A 371 -14.09 1.94 -12.00
C GLU A 371 -15.22 0.86 -11.98
N SER A 372 -14.92 -0.34 -11.50
CA SER A 372 -15.73 -1.54 -11.74
C SER A 372 -16.98 -1.68 -10.84
N ILE A 373 -17.05 -0.97 -9.72
CA ILE A 373 -18.18 -0.99 -8.76
C ILE A 373 -19.16 0.16 -9.00
N THR A 374 -18.65 1.35 -9.33
CA THR A 374 -19.42 2.59 -9.52
C THR A 374 -19.72 2.91 -10.99
N ASN A 375 -18.98 2.32 -11.94
CA ASN A 375 -19.05 2.62 -13.38
C ASN A 375 -18.79 4.11 -13.73
N LYS A 376 -18.18 4.87 -12.80
CA LYS A 376 -17.70 6.24 -13.01
C LYS A 376 -16.36 6.21 -13.76
N SER A 377 -16.15 7.20 -14.64
CA SER A 377 -14.89 7.34 -15.40
C SER A 377 -13.76 7.86 -14.51
N ILE A 378 -12.52 7.43 -14.79
CA ILE A 378 -11.33 7.97 -14.10
C ILE A 378 -11.00 9.36 -14.65
N ASN A 379 -10.60 10.29 -13.78
CA ASN A 379 -10.01 11.56 -14.23
C ASN A 379 -8.51 11.37 -14.50
N GLY A 380 -8.16 11.10 -15.76
CA GLY A 380 -6.78 10.84 -16.20
C GLY A 380 -5.82 12.03 -16.05
N LEU A 381 -6.32 13.27 -15.87
CA LEU A 381 -5.50 14.45 -15.61
C LEU A 381 -5.21 14.63 -14.11
N LEU A 382 -6.24 14.48 -13.26
CA LEU A 382 -6.11 14.50 -11.80
C LEU A 382 -5.10 13.44 -11.33
N THR A 383 -5.15 12.26 -11.94
CA THR A 383 -4.35 11.09 -11.55
C THR A 383 -3.00 10.98 -12.27
N LEU A 384 -2.64 11.96 -13.12
CA LEU A 384 -1.52 11.85 -14.06
C LEU A 384 -0.16 11.57 -13.38
N ALA A 385 0.13 12.25 -12.27
CA ALA A 385 1.40 12.11 -11.55
C ALA A 385 1.57 10.69 -10.98
N GLU A 386 0.54 10.17 -10.32
CA GLU A 386 0.48 8.80 -9.79
C GLU A 386 0.59 7.75 -10.91
N ASN A 387 -0.15 7.93 -12.00
CA ASN A 387 -0.12 7.01 -13.13
C ASN A 387 1.27 6.97 -13.79
N ILE A 388 1.97 8.12 -13.90
CA ILE A 388 3.36 8.19 -14.38
C ILE A 388 4.32 7.50 -13.40
N ALA A 389 4.16 7.73 -12.09
CA ALA A 389 4.99 7.13 -11.05
C ALA A 389 4.82 5.61 -10.98
N ASP A 390 3.60 5.07 -11.19
CA ASP A 390 3.35 3.63 -11.32
C ASP A 390 4.12 3.01 -12.50
N ASN A 391 3.94 3.59 -13.69
CA ASN A 391 4.45 3.03 -14.95
C ASN A 391 5.98 3.16 -15.06
N GLY A 392 6.56 4.23 -14.49
CA GLY A 392 8.01 4.32 -14.29
C GLY A 392 8.50 3.36 -13.21
N GLY A 393 7.85 3.35 -12.04
CA GLY A 393 8.26 2.60 -10.86
C GLY A 393 8.34 1.09 -11.10
N ILE A 394 7.34 0.50 -11.77
CA ILE A 394 7.36 -0.94 -12.09
C ILE A 394 8.51 -1.28 -13.04
N LYS A 395 8.78 -0.42 -14.03
CA LYS A 395 9.87 -0.62 -14.99
C LYS A 395 11.24 -0.57 -14.33
N ILE A 396 11.45 0.37 -13.41
CA ILE A 396 12.72 0.52 -12.66
C ILE A 396 12.96 -0.67 -11.75
N ALA A 397 11.98 -1.00 -10.89
CA ALA A 397 12.07 -2.11 -9.96
C ALA A 397 12.32 -3.45 -10.69
N HIS A 398 11.68 -3.65 -11.85
CA HIS A 398 11.88 -4.84 -12.65
C HIS A 398 13.26 -4.89 -13.31
N ARG A 399 13.74 -3.77 -13.88
CA ARG A 399 15.10 -3.71 -14.45
C ARG A 399 16.17 -4.00 -13.40
N ALA A 400 16.04 -3.43 -12.20
CA ALA A 400 16.94 -3.72 -11.07
C ALA A 400 16.91 -5.20 -10.70
N TYR A 401 15.71 -5.79 -10.58
CA TYR A 401 15.56 -7.22 -10.27
C TYR A 401 16.17 -8.15 -11.35
N MET A 402 15.95 -7.87 -12.63
CA MET A 402 16.49 -8.68 -13.73
C MET A 402 18.02 -8.55 -13.85
N LYS A 403 18.58 -7.38 -13.51
CA LYS A 403 20.03 -7.14 -13.37
C LYS A 403 20.62 -7.91 -12.20
N PHE A 404 19.95 -7.91 -11.04
CA PHE A 404 20.31 -8.76 -9.90
C PHE A 404 20.31 -10.26 -10.30
N LEU A 405 19.28 -10.74 -11.02
CA LEU A 405 19.21 -12.11 -11.51
C LEU A 405 20.36 -12.43 -12.47
N GLN A 406 20.68 -11.52 -13.39
CA GLN A 406 21.78 -11.68 -14.33
C GLN A 406 23.13 -11.84 -13.61
N ILE A 407 23.43 -10.95 -12.66
CA ILE A 407 24.66 -11.00 -11.83
C ILE A 407 24.70 -12.27 -10.97
N SER A 408 23.55 -12.75 -10.51
CA SER A 408 23.43 -13.94 -9.67
C SER A 408 23.46 -15.27 -10.43
N ASN A 409 23.60 -15.25 -11.77
CA ASN A 409 23.43 -16.41 -12.67
C ASN A 409 22.06 -17.09 -12.50
N GLY A 410 20.99 -16.30 -12.47
CA GLY A 410 19.59 -16.76 -12.34
C GLY A 410 19.18 -17.23 -10.95
N ARG A 411 20.04 -17.10 -9.94
CA ARG A 411 19.79 -17.59 -8.57
C ARG A 411 19.02 -16.58 -7.73
N ASP A 412 17.70 -16.72 -7.72
CA ASP A 412 16.81 -16.31 -6.62
C ASP A 412 16.00 -17.54 -6.17
N ILE A 413 15.57 -17.59 -4.92
CA ILE A 413 14.83 -18.75 -4.40
C ILE A 413 13.37 -18.71 -4.89
N GLY A 414 12.80 -19.87 -5.24
CA GLY A 414 11.38 -19.97 -5.56
C GLY A 414 10.53 -20.14 -4.29
N VAL A 415 9.23 -19.83 -4.36
CA VAL A 415 8.30 -20.04 -3.23
C VAL A 415 7.83 -21.51 -3.20
N PRO A 416 8.02 -22.27 -2.09
CA PRO A 416 7.83 -23.72 -2.08
C PRO A 416 6.44 -24.24 -2.46
N ALA A 417 5.35 -23.53 -2.17
CA ALA A 417 3.99 -23.90 -2.57
C ALA A 417 3.58 -23.42 -3.98
N TYR A 418 4.40 -22.57 -4.62
CA TYR A 418 4.11 -21.83 -5.84
C TYR A 418 5.17 -22.07 -6.95
N LYS A 419 5.62 -23.32 -7.09
CA LYS A 419 6.61 -23.77 -8.08
C LYS A 419 6.11 -23.74 -9.53
N ASP A 420 4.83 -23.47 -9.71
CA ASP A 420 4.16 -23.19 -10.98
C ASP A 420 4.52 -21.80 -11.54
N TYR A 421 5.10 -20.91 -10.73
CA TYR A 421 5.49 -19.55 -11.15
C TYR A 421 7.02 -19.37 -11.23
N THR A 422 7.47 -18.61 -12.23
CA THR A 422 8.88 -18.15 -12.30
C THR A 422 9.12 -17.01 -11.30
N ASN A 423 10.38 -16.75 -10.95
CA ASN A 423 10.70 -15.63 -10.06
C ASN A 423 10.36 -14.26 -10.69
N GLU A 424 10.34 -14.14 -12.02
CA GLU A 424 9.84 -12.96 -12.75
C GLU A 424 8.31 -12.80 -12.58
N GLN A 425 7.55 -13.90 -12.69
CA GLN A 425 6.11 -13.88 -12.40
C GLN A 425 5.81 -13.58 -10.93
N LEU A 426 6.62 -14.10 -9.99
CA LEU A 426 6.54 -13.80 -8.56
C LEU A 426 6.80 -12.30 -8.28
N PHE A 427 7.74 -11.67 -8.98
CA PHE A 427 7.96 -10.23 -8.90
C PHE A 427 6.68 -9.44 -9.26
N PHE A 428 6.05 -9.75 -10.40
CA PHE A 428 4.81 -9.07 -10.81
C PHE A 428 3.64 -9.37 -9.89
N ILE A 429 3.55 -10.60 -9.34
CA ILE A 429 2.59 -10.96 -8.28
C ILE A 429 2.74 -10.05 -7.06
N SER A 430 3.98 -9.78 -6.62
CA SER A 430 4.24 -8.90 -5.48
C SER A 430 3.86 -7.44 -5.78
N PHE A 431 4.11 -6.98 -7.01
CA PHE A 431 3.64 -5.66 -7.47
C PHE A 431 2.11 -5.55 -7.41
N GLY A 432 1.38 -6.53 -7.96
CA GLY A 432 -0.09 -6.52 -7.93
C GLY A 432 -0.64 -6.51 -6.50
N ARG A 433 0.00 -7.26 -5.60
CA ARG A 433 -0.33 -7.27 -4.16
C ARG A 433 -0.16 -5.91 -3.49
N ALA A 434 0.70 -5.01 -3.99
CA ALA A 434 0.90 -3.67 -3.42
C ALA A 434 -0.30 -2.71 -3.60
N TYR A 435 -1.30 -3.08 -4.41
CA TYR A 435 -2.50 -2.27 -4.66
C TYR A 435 -3.79 -2.83 -4.05
N CYS A 436 -3.76 -4.00 -3.39
CA CYS A 436 -5.01 -4.63 -2.94
C CYS A 436 -5.84 -3.69 -2.06
N GLU A 437 -7.07 -3.46 -2.47
CA GLU A 437 -8.02 -2.61 -1.76
C GLU A 437 -9.44 -3.17 -1.85
N TYR A 438 -10.17 -2.95 -0.76
CA TYR A 438 -11.62 -3.04 -0.69
C TYR A 438 -12.14 -1.65 -0.34
N SER A 439 -13.20 -1.21 -0.99
CA SER A 439 -13.92 0.00 -0.63
C SER A 439 -15.39 -0.18 -0.92
N SER A 440 -16.24 0.28 -0.01
CA SER A 440 -17.67 0.36 -0.25
C SER A 440 -17.93 1.32 -1.41
N LYS A 441 -19.07 1.10 -2.08
CA LYS A 441 -19.50 1.89 -3.23
C LYS A 441 -19.52 3.39 -2.88
N ASP A 442 -20.14 3.78 -1.77
CA ASP A 442 -20.24 5.18 -1.34
C ASP A 442 -18.87 5.85 -1.20
N ASN A 443 -17.89 5.14 -0.63
CA ASN A 443 -16.55 5.65 -0.39
C ASN A 443 -15.72 5.74 -1.70
N LEU A 444 -15.95 4.84 -2.66
CA LEU A 444 -15.43 4.99 -4.03
C LEU A 444 -16.08 6.17 -4.76
N GLU A 445 -17.39 6.33 -4.61
CA GLU A 445 -18.15 7.39 -5.27
C GLU A 445 -17.76 8.80 -4.81
N GLU A 446 -17.31 8.95 -3.56
CA GLU A 446 -16.68 10.14 -2.99
C GLU A 446 -15.25 10.31 -3.52
N ARG A 447 -14.36 9.32 -3.25
CA ARG A 447 -12.91 9.40 -3.55
C ARG A 447 -12.58 9.62 -5.02
N ILE A 448 -13.32 9.02 -5.96
CA ILE A 448 -12.95 9.07 -7.40
C ILE A 448 -12.91 10.49 -8.00
N ASN A 449 -13.48 11.49 -7.31
CA ASN A 449 -13.46 12.90 -7.72
C ASN A 449 -12.41 13.76 -6.99
N THR A 450 -11.78 13.24 -5.94
CA THR A 450 -10.95 14.01 -4.99
C THR A 450 -9.58 13.39 -4.71
N ASP A 451 -9.43 12.10 -4.96
CA ASP A 451 -8.18 11.35 -4.77
C ASP A 451 -7.28 11.51 -6.01
N ASP A 452 -6.01 11.83 -5.78
CA ASP A 452 -4.97 11.89 -6.81
C ASP A 452 -4.54 10.49 -7.30
N HIS A 453 -4.98 9.42 -6.63
CA HIS A 453 -4.71 8.04 -6.98
C HIS A 453 -5.89 7.42 -7.75
N THR A 454 -5.62 6.87 -8.94
CA THR A 454 -6.54 5.97 -9.66
C THR A 454 -6.92 4.75 -8.76
N PRO A 455 -8.13 4.17 -8.83
CA PRO A 455 -8.48 2.95 -8.08
C PRO A 455 -7.57 1.75 -8.39
N GLY A 456 -7.36 0.88 -7.39
CA GLY A 456 -6.33 -0.19 -7.42
C GLY A 456 -6.47 -1.18 -8.57
N GLU A 457 -7.70 -1.59 -8.92
CA GLU A 457 -7.96 -2.46 -10.08
C GLU A 457 -7.47 -1.83 -11.39
N VAL A 458 -7.63 -0.51 -11.54
CA VAL A 458 -7.26 0.19 -12.78
C VAL A 458 -5.76 0.50 -12.82
N ARG A 459 -5.14 0.92 -11.70
CA ARG A 459 -3.68 1.13 -11.60
C ARG A 459 -2.90 -0.13 -11.96
N THR A 460 -3.17 -1.22 -11.25
CA THR A 460 -2.48 -2.50 -11.43
C THR A 460 -2.59 -3.00 -12.87
N ASN A 461 -3.82 -3.02 -13.41
CA ASN A 461 -4.06 -3.60 -14.73
C ASN A 461 -3.48 -2.72 -15.85
N LEU A 462 -3.65 -1.39 -15.81
CA LEU A 462 -3.08 -0.52 -16.84
C LEU A 462 -1.55 -0.48 -16.81
N ALA A 463 -0.94 -0.30 -15.64
CA ALA A 463 0.52 -0.21 -15.52
C ALA A 463 1.23 -1.47 -16.03
N LEU A 464 0.67 -2.65 -15.75
CA LEU A 464 1.16 -3.92 -16.30
C LEU A 464 0.85 -4.07 -17.80
N SER A 465 -0.33 -3.65 -18.27
CA SER A 465 -0.69 -3.74 -19.69
C SER A 465 0.21 -2.90 -20.62
N ASN A 466 0.76 -1.80 -20.08
CA ASN A 466 1.75 -0.95 -20.75
C ASN A 466 3.15 -1.59 -20.79
N TYR A 467 3.44 -2.56 -19.93
CA TYR A 467 4.79 -3.07 -19.70
C TYR A 467 5.02 -4.43 -20.37
N LYS A 468 5.69 -4.42 -21.54
CA LYS A 468 5.90 -5.62 -22.36
C LYS A 468 6.49 -6.83 -21.59
N PRO A 469 7.50 -6.71 -20.71
CA PRO A 469 8.04 -7.86 -19.98
C PRO A 469 7.01 -8.59 -19.12
N PHE A 470 6.04 -7.88 -18.52
CA PHE A 470 4.91 -8.53 -17.85
C PHE A 470 4.09 -9.39 -18.83
N THR A 471 3.74 -8.83 -19.99
CA THR A 471 2.95 -9.56 -21.01
C THR A 471 3.71 -10.74 -21.61
N ASP A 472 5.04 -10.69 -21.63
CA ASP A 472 5.91 -11.80 -22.04
C ASP A 472 5.97 -12.89 -20.94
N ALA A 473 6.17 -12.48 -19.68
CA ALA A 473 6.26 -13.38 -18.52
C ALA A 473 4.96 -14.18 -18.27
N PHE A 474 3.80 -13.56 -18.46
CA PHE A 474 2.50 -14.25 -18.39
C PHE A 474 1.96 -14.73 -19.75
N LYS A 475 2.71 -14.49 -20.85
CA LYS A 475 2.38 -14.93 -22.22
C LYS A 475 1.00 -14.45 -22.71
N CYS A 476 0.61 -13.25 -22.30
CA CYS A 476 -0.73 -12.71 -22.57
C CYS A 476 -0.96 -12.50 -24.08
N PRO A 477 -2.03 -13.07 -24.68
CA PRO A 477 -2.32 -12.94 -26.10
C PRO A 477 -2.42 -11.47 -26.54
N VAL A 478 -1.83 -11.12 -27.69
CA VAL A 478 -1.98 -9.77 -28.26
C VAL A 478 -3.47 -9.49 -28.48
N LYS A 479 -3.95 -8.31 -28.06
CA LYS A 479 -5.38 -7.91 -27.97
C LYS A 479 -6.15 -8.46 -26.76
N SER A 480 -5.54 -9.18 -25.82
CA SER A 480 -6.16 -9.40 -24.50
C SER A 480 -6.25 -8.08 -23.71
N ARG A 481 -7.12 -8.03 -22.69
CA ARG A 481 -7.27 -6.86 -21.81
C ARG A 481 -5.95 -6.40 -21.19
N MET A 482 -5.07 -7.36 -20.88
CA MET A 482 -3.75 -7.12 -20.31
C MET A 482 -2.62 -6.99 -21.37
N ASN A 483 -2.90 -7.17 -22.66
CA ASN A 483 -1.92 -6.94 -23.73
C ASN A 483 -2.51 -6.18 -24.94
N PRO A 484 -2.90 -4.90 -24.77
CA PRO A 484 -3.36 -4.04 -25.85
C PRO A 484 -2.22 -3.70 -26.83
N GLU A 485 -2.56 -3.45 -28.10
CA GLU A 485 -1.60 -3.03 -29.14
C GLU A 485 -0.96 -1.67 -28.80
N ASN A 486 -1.78 -0.70 -28.38
CA ASN A 486 -1.32 0.62 -27.97
C ASN A 486 -0.96 0.62 -26.48
N LYS A 487 0.25 1.09 -26.15
CA LYS A 487 0.81 1.14 -24.79
C LYS A 487 1.46 2.50 -24.54
N CYS A 488 1.10 3.18 -23.44
CA CYS A 488 1.69 4.46 -23.06
C CYS A 488 3.01 4.23 -22.31
N GLN A 489 4.09 4.91 -22.71
CA GLN A 489 5.42 4.70 -22.12
C GLN A 489 6.29 5.97 -22.14
N LEU A 490 6.04 6.92 -21.23
CA LEU A 490 6.91 8.07 -21.01
C LEU A 490 8.38 7.63 -20.86
N TRP A 491 8.65 6.54 -20.13
CA TRP A 491 9.99 5.96 -19.92
C TRP A 491 10.34 4.80 -20.87
N LYS A 492 9.77 4.75 -22.09
CA LYS A 492 10.09 3.77 -23.17
C LYS A 492 11.60 3.61 -23.45
N ASN A 493 12.03 2.37 -23.72
CA ASN A 493 13.34 2.01 -24.28
C ASN A 493 13.35 2.30 -25.80
#